data_AF-A0A8T4UYK5-F1
#
_entry.id   AF-A0A8T4UYK5-F1
#
_cell.length_a   1.000
_cell.length_b   1.000
_cell.length_c   1.000
_cell.angle_alpha   90.00
_cell.angle_beta   90.00
_cell.angle_gamma   90.00
#
_symmetry.space_group_name_H-M   'P 1'
#
loop_
_entity.id
_entity.type
_entity.pdbx_description
1 polymer ?
#
loop_
_entity_poly.entity_id
_entity_poly.type
_entity_poly.pdbx_seq_one_letter_code
_entity_poly.pdbx_strand_id
1 'polypeptide(L)'
;MIVGLSPHTSAGIVGRIIGFSKTQGMLASPLYHCIMRRDADGDEATVILLMDALLNFSPKLLSNHRGATQDEPLVLTSVILPTEVDDMVFDMDIVWRYPLEVYEAGLQYKPAYEVKIKTLKDELGKEGQYEGWGFTHDTSDFNKGVRCSSYKTLPTMQEKVQRQMALCEKLRAVDHHDVARLVIERHFIRDIKGNLRKFSQQQFRCVACNEKFRRPPLKGNCSKCNGKIIFTISEGSVIKYLDPSLSLAEKYQLPAYLVQTLDLAKQMIELNFGKDKEKQEGLGKWFG
;
A
#
# COMPACT_ATOMS: atom_id res chain seq x y z
N MET A 1 6.44 -27.65 10.21
CA MET A 1 6.67 -27.29 8.79
C MET A 1 5.58 -26.35 8.34
N ILE A 2 5.90 -25.46 7.42
CA ILE A 2 4.97 -24.48 6.83
C ILE A 2 4.99 -24.59 5.31
N VAL A 3 3.97 -24.03 4.67
CA VAL A 3 3.91 -23.77 3.23
C VAL A 3 3.89 -22.26 3.06
N GLY A 4 4.91 -21.70 2.43
CA GLY A 4 4.91 -20.33 1.93
C GLY A 4 4.24 -20.28 0.58
N LEU A 5 3.29 -19.37 0.39
CA LEU A 5 2.56 -19.19 -0.86
C LEU A 5 2.46 -17.72 -1.19
N SER A 6 2.61 -17.42 -2.47
CA SER A 6 2.54 -16.08 -2.99
C SER A 6 1.20 -15.81 -3.66
N PRO A 7 0.65 -14.61 -3.51
CA PRO A 7 -0.35 -14.11 -4.44
C PRO A 7 0.09 -14.31 -5.90
N HIS A 8 -0.88 -14.64 -6.74
CA HIS A 8 -0.81 -14.96 -8.15
C HIS A 8 -0.02 -16.22 -8.52
N THR A 9 0.38 -17.06 -7.56
CA THR A 9 1.06 -18.34 -7.82
C THR A 9 0.24 -19.55 -7.35
N SER A 10 0.64 -20.76 -7.77
CA SER A 10 -0.03 -22.02 -7.40
C SER A 10 0.94 -23.10 -6.90
N ALA A 11 2.22 -22.76 -6.77
CA ALA A 11 3.25 -23.59 -6.20
C ALA A 11 3.56 -23.08 -4.79
N GLY A 12 3.29 -23.90 -3.78
CA GLY A 12 3.65 -23.65 -2.40
C GLY A 12 5.06 -24.15 -2.11
N ILE A 13 5.81 -23.42 -1.30
CA ILE A 13 7.19 -23.74 -0.96
C ILE A 13 7.20 -24.25 0.47
N VAL A 14 7.75 -25.44 0.69
CA VAL A 14 7.82 -26.02 2.03
C VAL A 14 8.96 -25.36 2.81
N GLY A 15 8.63 -24.81 3.97
CA GLY A 15 9.57 -24.17 4.88
C GLY A 15 9.58 -24.78 6.27
N ARG A 16 10.66 -24.52 7.01
CA ARG A 16 10.79 -24.89 8.42
C ARG A 16 10.88 -23.63 9.28
N ILE A 17 10.05 -23.56 10.32
CA ILE A 17 10.15 -22.52 11.35
C ILE A 17 11.38 -22.81 12.21
N ILE A 18 12.28 -21.84 12.31
CA ILE A 18 13.50 -21.94 13.14
C ILE A 18 13.47 -21.03 14.37
N GLY A 19 12.54 -20.07 14.42
CA GLY A 19 12.42 -19.12 15.52
C GLY A 19 11.34 -18.08 15.24
N PHE A 20 11.22 -17.12 16.16
CA PHE A 20 10.24 -16.03 16.08
C PHE A 20 10.92 -14.68 16.29
N SER A 21 10.45 -13.69 15.52
CA SER A 21 10.86 -12.29 15.63
C SER A 21 9.67 -11.45 16.10
N LYS A 22 9.95 -10.31 16.73
CA LYS A 22 8.95 -9.29 17.09
C LYS A 22 8.62 -8.35 15.92
N THR A 23 9.29 -8.51 14.79
CA THR A 23 9.01 -7.79 13.54
C THR A 23 7.69 -8.25 12.93
N GLN A 24 6.98 -7.36 12.23
CA GLN A 24 5.73 -7.70 11.51
C GLN A 24 5.97 -8.34 10.13
N GLY A 25 7.22 -8.47 9.70
CA GLY A 25 7.60 -9.10 8.43
C GLY A 25 8.06 -10.55 8.60
N MET A 26 7.93 -11.33 7.54
CA MET A 26 8.49 -12.68 7.43
C MET A 26 9.98 -12.58 7.10
N LEU A 27 10.82 -13.13 7.98
CA LEU A 27 12.26 -13.25 7.74
C LEU A 27 12.56 -14.66 7.23
N ALA A 28 13.08 -14.75 6.01
CA ALA A 28 13.52 -16.00 5.41
C ALA A 28 14.78 -15.78 4.57
N SER A 29 15.40 -16.87 4.11
CA SER A 29 16.49 -16.79 3.15
C SER A 29 16.03 -16.07 1.87
N PRO A 30 16.88 -15.25 1.21
CA PRO A 30 16.57 -14.67 -0.08
C PRO A 30 16.08 -15.68 -1.11
N LEU A 31 16.67 -16.88 -1.14
CA LEU A 31 16.22 -17.97 -2.03
C LEU A 31 14.77 -18.36 -1.77
N TYR A 32 14.35 -18.37 -0.50
CA TYR A 32 12.98 -18.71 -0.13
C TYR A 32 12.00 -17.66 -0.68
N HIS A 33 12.31 -16.37 -0.52
CA HIS A 33 11.48 -15.30 -1.09
C HIS A 33 11.43 -15.37 -2.63
N CYS A 34 12.58 -15.54 -3.28
CA CYS A 34 12.63 -15.56 -4.74
C CYS A 34 11.99 -16.81 -5.35
N ILE A 35 12.08 -18.00 -4.71
CA ILE A 35 11.37 -19.19 -5.22
C ILE A 35 9.84 -19.03 -5.10
N MET A 36 9.39 -18.25 -4.12
CA MET A 36 8.00 -17.82 -4.01
C MET A 36 7.63 -16.75 -5.05
N ARG A 37 8.54 -16.33 -5.95
CA ARG A 37 8.33 -15.22 -6.91
C ARG A 37 8.00 -13.91 -6.20
N ARG A 38 8.80 -13.56 -5.21
CA ARG A 38 8.72 -12.30 -4.47
C ARG A 38 9.95 -11.45 -4.78
N ASP A 39 9.70 -10.19 -5.09
CA ASP A 39 10.72 -9.19 -5.41
C ASP A 39 11.27 -8.55 -4.12
N ALA A 40 10.55 -8.74 -3.00
CA ALA A 40 10.89 -8.26 -1.67
C ALA A 40 10.99 -6.72 -1.56
N ASP A 41 10.28 -5.98 -2.42
CA ASP A 41 10.18 -4.52 -2.46
C ASP A 41 8.95 -3.96 -1.71
N GLY A 42 8.33 -4.78 -0.86
CA GLY A 42 7.07 -4.47 -0.16
C GLY A 42 5.99 -5.54 -0.32
N ASP A 43 6.34 -6.64 -0.99
CA ASP A 43 5.49 -7.79 -1.20
C ASP A 43 4.96 -8.46 0.07
N GLU A 44 3.71 -8.93 -0.01
CA GLU A 44 3.09 -9.77 1.01
C GLU A 44 3.12 -11.24 0.57
N ALA A 45 3.27 -12.15 1.54
CA ALA A 45 3.25 -13.58 1.32
C ALA A 45 2.38 -14.27 2.39
N THR A 46 1.77 -15.38 2.00
CA THR A 46 0.93 -16.20 2.88
C THR A 46 1.74 -17.34 3.46
N VAL A 47 1.50 -17.66 4.74
CA VAL A 47 2.11 -18.80 5.41
C VAL A 47 1.00 -19.68 5.97
N ILE A 48 0.98 -20.94 5.56
CA ILE A 48 0.00 -21.95 6.00
C ILE A 48 0.76 -23.05 6.74
N LEU A 49 0.18 -23.63 7.79
CA LEU A 49 0.78 -24.81 8.43
C LEU A 49 0.68 -26.00 7.48
N LEU A 50 1.77 -26.76 7.31
CA LEU A 50 1.80 -27.83 6.31
C LEU A 50 0.68 -28.87 6.53
N MET A 51 0.47 -29.31 7.77
CA MET A 51 -0.57 -30.29 8.08
C MET A 51 -1.98 -29.74 7.84
N ASP A 52 -2.17 -28.45 8.09
CA ASP A 52 -3.46 -27.77 7.87
C ASP A 52 -3.78 -27.73 6.37
N ALA A 53 -2.81 -27.34 5.54
CA ALA A 53 -2.94 -27.37 4.10
C ALA A 53 -3.28 -28.79 3.61
N LEU A 54 -2.58 -29.84 4.09
CA LEU A 54 -2.83 -31.21 3.62
C LEU A 54 -4.19 -31.78 4.03
N LEU A 55 -4.71 -31.41 5.20
CA LEU A 55 -5.98 -31.94 5.71
C LEU A 55 -7.18 -31.16 5.18
N ASN A 56 -7.07 -29.84 5.09
CA ASN A 56 -8.20 -28.95 4.83
C ASN A 56 -8.29 -28.47 3.38
N PHE A 57 -7.24 -28.66 2.57
CA PHE A 57 -7.27 -28.34 1.15
C PHE A 57 -7.99 -29.43 0.35
N SER A 58 -8.89 -29.01 -0.54
CA SER A 58 -9.45 -29.88 -1.56
C SER A 58 -9.75 -29.08 -2.82
N PRO A 59 -9.36 -29.57 -4.01
CA PRO A 59 -9.71 -28.92 -5.28
C PRO A 59 -11.21 -28.72 -5.48
N LYS A 60 -12.06 -29.51 -4.79
CA LYS A 60 -13.53 -29.38 -4.85
C LYS A 60 -14.06 -28.13 -4.15
N LEU A 61 -13.27 -27.50 -3.28
CA LEU A 61 -13.63 -26.27 -2.58
C LEU A 61 -13.30 -25.02 -3.40
N LEU A 62 -12.54 -25.18 -4.48
CA LEU A 62 -12.18 -24.08 -5.36
C LEU A 62 -13.41 -23.55 -6.10
N SER A 63 -13.46 -22.23 -6.30
CA SER A 63 -14.54 -21.63 -7.07
C SER A 63 -14.47 -22.04 -8.55
N ASN A 64 -15.61 -22.04 -9.25
CA ASN A 64 -15.64 -22.37 -10.69
C ASN A 64 -15.35 -21.15 -11.59
N HIS A 65 -14.90 -20.03 -11.02
CA HIS A 65 -14.61 -18.81 -11.78
C HIS A 65 -13.18 -18.82 -12.35
N ARG A 66 -12.94 -17.99 -13.38
CA ARG A 66 -11.58 -17.83 -13.94
C ARG A 66 -10.65 -17.25 -12.86
N GLY A 67 -9.49 -17.88 -12.69
CA GLY A 67 -8.50 -17.49 -11.67
C GLY A 67 -8.61 -18.24 -10.34
N ALA A 68 -9.57 -19.17 -10.20
CA ALA A 68 -9.77 -19.92 -8.96
C ALA A 68 -8.61 -20.83 -8.53
N THR A 69 -7.67 -21.10 -9.42
CA THR A 69 -6.46 -21.91 -9.16
C THR A 69 -5.27 -21.06 -8.75
N GLN A 70 -5.37 -19.73 -8.84
CA GLN A 70 -4.35 -18.82 -8.32
C GLN A 70 -4.53 -18.73 -6.82
N ASP A 71 -3.42 -18.55 -6.10
CA ASP A 71 -3.36 -18.39 -4.63
C ASP A 71 -3.64 -19.67 -3.86
N GLU A 72 -3.52 -20.83 -4.53
CA GLU A 72 -3.81 -22.14 -3.95
C GLU A 72 -2.61 -23.08 -4.05
N PRO A 73 -2.28 -23.85 -2.99
CA PRO A 73 -1.10 -24.71 -2.95
C PRO A 73 -1.33 -26.02 -3.73
N LEU A 74 -1.47 -25.94 -5.05
CA LEU A 74 -1.71 -27.09 -5.93
C LEU A 74 -0.52 -28.04 -6.01
N VAL A 75 0.69 -27.49 -5.97
CA VAL A 75 1.95 -28.24 -5.97
C VAL A 75 2.81 -27.73 -4.82
N LEU A 76 3.55 -28.64 -4.18
CA LEU A 76 4.48 -28.31 -3.11
C LEU A 76 5.92 -28.58 -3.54
N THR A 77 6.76 -27.56 -3.45
CA THR A 77 8.21 -27.68 -3.69
C THR A 77 8.93 -27.83 -2.36
N SER A 78 9.62 -28.95 -2.17
CA SER A 78 10.33 -29.28 -0.92
C SER A 78 11.82 -28.96 -0.95
N VAL A 79 12.40 -28.84 -2.14
CA VAL A 79 13.83 -28.56 -2.34
C VAL A 79 13.96 -27.33 -3.21
N ILE A 80 14.77 -26.37 -2.76
CA ILE A 80 15.04 -25.15 -3.50
C ILE A 80 16.29 -25.38 -4.33
N LEU A 81 16.17 -25.34 -5.65
CA LEU A 81 17.29 -25.35 -6.57
C LEU A 81 17.56 -23.91 -7.01
N PRO A 82 18.68 -23.27 -6.61
CA PRO A 82 18.96 -21.87 -6.93
C PRO A 82 18.88 -21.53 -8.43
N THR A 83 19.15 -22.51 -9.31
CA THR A 83 19.03 -22.34 -10.76
C THR A 83 17.60 -22.16 -11.27
N GLU A 84 16.59 -22.60 -10.53
CA GLU A 84 15.17 -22.49 -10.88
C GLU A 84 14.49 -21.28 -10.22
N VAL A 85 15.22 -20.60 -9.35
CA VAL A 85 14.77 -19.41 -8.64
C VAL A 85 14.80 -18.21 -9.58
N ASP A 86 14.01 -17.19 -9.22
CA ASP A 86 13.98 -15.91 -9.92
C ASP A 86 15.36 -15.23 -9.99
N ASP A 87 15.61 -14.46 -11.04
CA ASP A 87 16.94 -13.96 -11.37
C ASP A 87 17.42 -12.81 -10.50
N MET A 88 16.51 -12.13 -9.79
CA MET A 88 16.85 -11.04 -8.87
C MET A 88 17.86 -11.45 -7.80
N VAL A 89 17.83 -12.71 -7.34
CA VAL A 89 18.75 -13.20 -6.31
C VAL A 89 20.17 -13.38 -6.85
N PHE A 90 20.34 -13.49 -8.17
CA PHE A 90 21.64 -13.76 -8.78
C PHE A 90 22.59 -12.59 -8.68
N ASP A 91 22.06 -11.36 -8.65
CA ASP A 91 22.84 -10.12 -8.54
C ASP A 91 23.11 -9.72 -7.07
N MET A 92 22.79 -10.59 -6.11
CA MET A 92 23.10 -10.35 -4.69
C MET A 92 24.59 -10.50 -4.42
N ASP A 93 25.19 -9.47 -3.81
CA ASP A 93 26.57 -9.49 -3.34
C ASP A 93 26.73 -10.43 -2.14
N ILE A 94 27.64 -11.41 -2.24
CA ILE A 94 27.90 -12.40 -1.18
C ILE A 94 29.25 -12.20 -0.49
N VAL A 95 29.87 -11.04 -0.65
CA VAL A 95 31.19 -10.71 -0.08
C VAL A 95 31.09 -10.23 1.38
N TRP A 96 32.05 -10.61 2.20
CA TRP A 96 32.19 -10.12 3.58
C TRP A 96 32.64 -8.66 3.67
N ARG A 97 33.41 -8.21 2.68
CA ARG A 97 33.92 -6.84 2.59
C ARG A 97 34.03 -6.45 1.13
N TYR A 98 33.55 -5.26 0.79
CA TYR A 98 33.75 -4.72 -0.54
C TYR A 98 35.24 -4.41 -0.79
N PRO A 99 35.76 -4.73 -1.98
CA PRO A 99 37.15 -4.49 -2.31
C PRO A 99 37.37 -3.00 -2.63
N LEU A 100 38.63 -2.53 -2.57
CA LEU A 100 38.94 -1.09 -2.66
C LEU A 100 38.49 -0.48 -3.99
N GLU A 101 38.57 -1.27 -5.06
CA GLU A 101 38.24 -0.88 -6.43
C GLU A 101 36.80 -0.37 -6.57
N VAL A 102 35.86 -0.90 -5.77
CA VAL A 102 34.46 -0.44 -5.77
C VAL A 102 34.38 1.01 -5.29
N TYR A 103 35.14 1.37 -4.26
CA TYR A 103 35.15 2.72 -3.71
C TYR A 103 35.83 3.71 -4.66
N GLU A 104 36.94 3.31 -5.28
CA GLU A 104 37.63 4.13 -6.28
C GLU A 104 36.79 4.34 -7.55
N ALA A 105 36.08 3.30 -8.01
CA ALA A 105 35.16 3.40 -9.13
C ALA A 105 33.97 4.32 -8.82
N GLY A 106 33.47 4.27 -7.58
CA GLY A 106 32.42 5.17 -7.09
C GLY A 106 32.83 6.65 -7.16
N LEU A 107 34.08 6.98 -6.83
CA LEU A 107 34.61 8.35 -6.97
C LEU A 107 34.63 8.84 -8.41
N GLN A 108 34.75 7.93 -9.37
CA GLN A 108 34.81 8.23 -10.81
C GLN A 108 33.44 8.16 -11.49
N TYR A 109 32.35 7.91 -10.74
CA TYR A 109 30.99 7.72 -11.27
C TYR A 109 30.93 6.65 -12.38
N LYS A 110 31.74 5.60 -12.23
CA LYS A 110 31.76 4.49 -13.18
C LYS A 110 30.48 3.67 -13.11
N PRO A 111 30.04 3.07 -14.23
CA PRO A 111 28.88 2.20 -14.23
C PRO A 111 29.12 0.94 -13.39
N ALA A 112 28.07 0.43 -12.74
CA ALA A 112 28.15 -0.66 -11.76
C ALA A 112 28.76 -1.97 -12.31
N TYR A 113 28.59 -2.26 -13.60
CA TYR A 113 29.11 -3.47 -14.24
C TYR A 113 30.62 -3.44 -14.52
N GLU A 114 31.30 -2.31 -14.31
CA GLU A 114 32.74 -2.19 -14.58
C GLU A 114 33.60 -2.90 -13.52
N VAL A 115 33.14 -2.91 -12.25
CA VAL A 115 33.83 -3.60 -11.16
C VAL A 115 33.11 -4.91 -10.87
N LYS A 116 33.84 -6.03 -10.98
CA LYS A 116 33.29 -7.35 -10.70
C LYS A 116 33.38 -7.65 -9.20
N ILE A 117 32.22 -7.78 -8.58
CA ILE A 117 32.06 -8.27 -7.22
C ILE A 117 31.59 -9.72 -7.30
N LYS A 118 31.94 -10.54 -6.31
CA LYS A 118 31.46 -11.90 -6.22
C LYS A 118 29.96 -11.90 -5.91
N THR A 119 29.17 -12.41 -6.86
CA THR A 119 27.71 -12.48 -6.75
C THR A 119 27.25 -13.94 -6.57
N LEU A 120 25.98 -14.14 -6.20
CA LEU A 120 25.42 -15.48 -6.10
C LEU A 120 25.43 -16.20 -7.46
N LYS A 121 25.29 -15.47 -8.56
CA LYS A 121 25.37 -16.01 -9.93
C LYS A 121 26.66 -16.81 -10.18
N ASP A 122 27.77 -16.35 -9.62
CA ASP A 122 29.09 -16.99 -9.79
C ASP A 122 29.21 -18.33 -9.05
N GLU A 123 28.33 -18.58 -8.08
CA GLU A 123 28.28 -19.79 -7.25
C GLU A 123 27.18 -20.78 -7.67
N LEU A 124 26.36 -20.43 -8.68
CA LEU A 124 25.31 -21.33 -9.19
C LEU A 124 25.91 -22.65 -9.70
N GLY A 125 25.32 -23.77 -9.29
CA GLY A 125 25.76 -25.12 -9.67
C GLY A 125 27.02 -25.62 -8.93
N LYS A 126 27.60 -24.82 -8.03
CA LYS A 126 28.69 -25.23 -7.14
C LYS A 126 28.14 -25.57 -5.75
N GLU A 127 28.97 -26.16 -4.89
CA GLU A 127 28.61 -26.44 -3.49
C GLU A 127 28.31 -25.14 -2.70
N GLY A 128 28.97 -24.03 -3.06
CA GLY A 128 28.77 -22.70 -2.46
C GLY A 128 27.42 -22.02 -2.75
N GLN A 129 26.52 -22.65 -3.49
CA GLN A 129 25.20 -22.08 -3.80
C GLN A 129 24.26 -22.00 -2.59
N TYR A 130 24.53 -22.77 -1.52
CA TYR A 130 23.70 -22.79 -0.30
C TYR A 130 24.41 -22.22 0.94
N GLU A 131 25.74 -22.09 0.91
CA GLU A 131 26.55 -21.80 2.09
C GLU A 131 27.67 -20.79 1.78
N GLY A 132 28.20 -20.17 2.83
CA GLY A 132 29.37 -19.28 2.72
C GLY A 132 29.05 -17.87 2.22
N TRP A 133 27.80 -17.43 2.29
CA TRP A 133 27.41 -16.07 1.94
C TRP A 133 27.81 -15.09 3.04
N GLY A 134 28.58 -14.07 2.66
CA GLY A 134 28.96 -12.99 3.56
C GLY A 134 27.93 -11.88 3.62
N PHE A 135 28.10 -11.01 4.60
CA PHE A 135 27.40 -9.73 4.72
C PHE A 135 28.38 -8.68 5.25
N THR A 136 28.14 -7.41 4.95
CA THR A 136 29.12 -6.32 5.21
C THR A 136 28.90 -5.58 6.52
N HIS A 137 27.66 -5.55 7.03
CA HIS A 137 27.30 -4.79 8.22
C HIS A 137 26.59 -5.67 9.24
N ASP A 138 27.19 -5.81 10.42
CA ASP A 138 26.58 -6.50 11.54
C ASP A 138 25.39 -5.71 12.12
N THR A 139 24.40 -6.45 12.63
CA THR A 139 23.33 -5.88 13.44
C THR A 139 23.29 -6.57 14.79
N SER A 140 23.10 -5.79 15.86
CA SER A 140 23.09 -6.33 17.23
C SER A 140 21.81 -7.11 17.55
N ASP A 141 20.66 -6.60 17.12
CA ASP A 141 19.36 -7.25 17.29
C ASP A 141 18.44 -6.80 16.15
N PHE A 142 17.98 -7.75 15.34
CA PHE A 142 17.02 -7.51 14.27
C PHE A 142 15.63 -7.08 14.78
N ASN A 143 15.33 -7.27 16.07
CA ASN A 143 14.09 -6.83 16.70
C ASN A 143 14.11 -5.37 17.18
N LYS A 144 15.29 -4.73 17.14
CA LYS A 144 15.50 -3.38 17.63
C LYS A 144 15.12 -2.36 16.56
N GLY A 145 13.89 -1.85 16.66
CA GLY A 145 13.37 -0.86 15.72
C GLY A 145 11.88 -0.57 15.92
N VAL A 146 11.32 0.23 15.01
CA VAL A 146 9.88 0.53 14.99
C VAL A 146 9.14 -0.68 14.45
N ARG A 147 8.41 -1.39 15.31
CA ARG A 147 7.72 -2.65 14.95
C ARG A 147 6.41 -2.45 14.22
N CYS A 148 5.74 -1.34 14.47
CA CYS A 148 4.48 -0.98 13.85
C CYS A 148 4.59 0.49 13.42
N SER A 149 4.25 0.78 12.17
CA SER A 149 4.28 2.14 11.68
C SER A 149 3.24 3.00 12.40
N SER A 150 3.60 4.25 12.71
CA SER A 150 2.67 5.24 13.28
C SER A 150 1.46 5.49 12.37
N TYR A 151 1.59 5.21 11.08
CA TYR A 151 0.49 5.28 10.11
C TYR A 151 -0.70 4.39 10.49
N LYS A 152 -0.46 3.20 11.07
CA LYS A 152 -1.53 2.28 11.49
C LYS A 152 -2.26 2.76 12.74
N THR A 153 -1.61 3.53 13.61
CA THR A 153 -2.21 4.02 14.86
C THR A 153 -3.05 5.28 14.69
N LEU A 154 -2.89 6.01 13.58
CA LEU A 154 -3.62 7.25 13.32
C LEU A 154 -4.99 6.94 12.69
N PRO A 155 -6.11 7.29 13.34
CA PRO A 155 -7.45 6.94 12.85
C PRO A 155 -7.89 7.78 11.65
N THR A 156 -7.63 9.10 11.67
CA THR A 156 -8.17 10.02 10.68
C THR A 156 -7.14 10.40 9.60
N MET A 157 -7.63 10.65 8.39
CA MET A 157 -6.77 11.13 7.29
C MET A 157 -6.19 12.52 7.58
N GLN A 158 -6.94 13.37 8.26
CA GLN A 158 -6.47 14.71 8.63
C GLN A 158 -5.26 14.62 9.56
N GLU A 159 -5.31 13.77 10.60
CA GLU A 159 -4.16 13.54 11.48
C GLU A 159 -2.97 12.95 10.73
N LYS A 160 -3.20 12.00 9.81
CA LYS A 160 -2.13 11.42 8.97
C LYS A 160 -1.40 12.48 8.18
N VAL A 161 -2.14 13.38 7.55
CA VAL A 161 -1.58 14.46 6.73
C VAL A 161 -0.86 15.49 7.61
N GLN A 162 -1.45 15.86 8.75
CA GLN A 162 -0.79 16.75 9.71
C GLN A 162 0.53 16.16 10.23
N ARG A 163 0.57 14.86 10.55
CA ARG A 163 1.78 14.16 11.01
C ARG A 163 2.82 14.03 9.89
N GLN A 164 2.39 13.77 8.65
CA GLN A 164 3.27 13.79 7.48
C GLN A 164 3.90 15.17 7.31
N MET A 165 3.11 16.25 7.33
CA MET A 165 3.61 17.60 7.16
C MET A 165 4.51 18.05 8.33
N ALA A 166 4.18 17.67 9.57
CA ALA A 166 5.04 17.92 10.73
C ALA A 166 6.38 17.18 10.66
N LEU A 167 6.44 16.05 9.94
CA LEU A 167 7.70 15.37 9.65
C LEU A 167 8.47 16.12 8.55
N CYS A 168 7.80 16.56 7.48
CA CYS A 168 8.41 17.36 6.42
C CYS A 168 9.07 18.63 6.96
N GLU A 169 8.42 19.34 7.88
CA GLU A 169 8.98 20.54 8.52
C GLU A 169 10.28 20.27 9.32
N LYS A 170 10.48 19.03 9.79
CA LYS A 170 11.68 18.64 10.54
C LYS A 170 12.80 18.15 9.64
N LEU A 171 12.50 17.77 8.41
CA LEU A 171 13.46 17.17 7.48
C LEU A 171 14.08 18.23 6.59
N ARG A 172 15.41 18.36 6.64
CA ARG A 172 16.18 19.26 5.77
C ARG A 172 16.15 18.85 4.29
N ALA A 173 16.00 17.55 4.00
CA ALA A 173 16.04 17.02 2.64
C ALA A 173 14.73 17.19 1.87
N VAL A 174 13.66 17.67 2.52
CA VAL A 174 12.31 17.70 1.95
C VAL A 174 11.82 19.13 1.86
N ASP A 175 11.39 19.55 0.67
CA ASP A 175 10.68 20.81 0.49
C ASP A 175 9.22 20.65 0.92
N HIS A 176 8.84 21.30 2.01
CA HIS A 176 7.50 21.26 2.56
C HIS A 176 6.47 21.95 1.65
N HIS A 177 6.87 22.95 0.86
CA HIS A 177 5.98 23.63 -0.10
C HIS A 177 5.61 22.69 -1.23
N ASP A 178 6.60 22.01 -1.80
CA ASP A 178 6.37 21.08 -2.91
C ASP A 178 5.57 19.85 -2.48
N VAL A 179 5.82 19.31 -1.28
CA VAL A 179 5.02 18.20 -0.74
C VAL A 179 3.56 18.61 -0.55
N ALA A 180 3.31 19.78 0.06
CA ALA A 180 1.94 20.30 0.23
C ALA A 180 1.23 20.48 -1.12
N ARG A 181 1.93 21.03 -2.12
CA ARG A 181 1.46 21.19 -3.49
C ARG A 181 1.08 19.84 -4.11
N LEU A 182 1.96 18.84 -4.03
CA LEU A 182 1.74 17.51 -4.59
C LEU A 182 0.57 16.78 -3.93
N VAL A 183 0.45 16.86 -2.59
CA VAL A 183 -0.67 16.24 -1.85
C VAL A 183 -2.01 16.79 -2.35
N ILE A 184 -2.13 18.11 -2.50
CA ILE A 184 -3.38 18.72 -2.96
C ILE A 184 -3.64 18.41 -4.43
N GLU A 185 -2.64 18.61 -5.31
CA GLU A 185 -2.81 18.50 -6.76
C GLU A 185 -3.01 17.05 -7.24
N ARG A 186 -2.29 16.09 -6.66
CA ARG A 186 -2.34 14.68 -7.08
C ARG A 186 -3.41 13.88 -6.36
N HIS A 187 -3.71 14.17 -5.11
CA HIS A 187 -4.66 13.39 -4.32
C HIS A 187 -5.97 14.14 -4.08
N PHE A 188 -5.96 15.22 -3.30
CA PHE A 188 -7.21 15.79 -2.78
C PHE A 188 -8.08 16.40 -3.88
N ILE A 189 -7.51 17.22 -4.76
CA ILE A 189 -8.30 17.91 -5.78
C ILE A 189 -8.90 16.94 -6.81
N ARG A 190 -8.17 15.85 -7.11
CA ARG A 190 -8.64 14.79 -8.02
C ARG A 190 -9.79 14.02 -7.38
N ASP A 191 -9.69 13.72 -6.10
CA ASP A 191 -10.75 13.00 -5.38
C ASP A 191 -12.00 13.86 -5.20
N ILE A 192 -11.85 15.13 -4.78
CA ILE A 192 -12.98 16.06 -4.63
C ILE A 192 -13.73 16.22 -5.96
N LYS A 193 -13.02 16.57 -7.06
CA LYS A 193 -13.65 16.75 -8.38
C LYS A 193 -14.22 15.43 -8.92
N GLY A 194 -13.53 14.32 -8.70
CA GLY A 194 -13.96 12.99 -9.11
C GLY A 194 -15.25 12.56 -8.42
N ASN A 195 -15.31 12.71 -7.09
CA ASN A 195 -16.48 12.38 -6.29
C ASN A 195 -17.64 13.33 -6.58
N LEU A 196 -17.39 14.63 -6.76
CA LEU A 196 -18.44 15.59 -7.15
C LEU A 196 -19.05 15.25 -8.50
N ARG A 197 -18.22 14.96 -9.52
CA ARG A 197 -18.70 14.54 -10.84
C ARG A 197 -19.51 13.24 -10.77
N LYS A 198 -19.02 12.24 -10.01
CA LYS A 198 -19.74 10.98 -9.83
C LYS A 198 -21.03 11.16 -9.05
N PHE A 199 -21.07 12.07 -8.06
CA PHE A 199 -22.26 12.38 -7.27
C PHE A 199 -23.41 12.88 -8.16
N SER A 200 -23.13 13.76 -9.13
CA SER A 200 -24.15 14.25 -10.08
C SER A 200 -24.64 13.17 -11.06
N GLN A 201 -23.86 12.10 -11.28
CA GLN A 201 -24.15 11.03 -12.25
C GLN A 201 -24.49 9.69 -11.58
N GLN A 202 -24.66 9.69 -10.26
CA GLN A 202 -24.73 8.47 -9.48
C GLN A 202 -26.02 7.68 -9.71
N GLN A 203 -25.96 6.39 -9.36
CA GLN A 203 -27.14 5.55 -9.23
C GLN A 203 -27.62 5.52 -7.78
N PHE A 204 -28.82 5.01 -7.58
CA PHE A 204 -29.47 4.86 -6.29
C PHE A 204 -29.64 3.38 -5.97
N ARG A 205 -29.40 2.98 -4.73
CA ARG A 205 -29.51 1.57 -4.32
C ARG A 205 -30.55 1.41 -3.23
N CYS A 206 -31.35 0.35 -3.30
CA CYS A 206 -32.19 -0.05 -2.17
C CYS A 206 -31.38 -0.79 -1.10
N VAL A 207 -31.57 -0.43 0.16
CA VAL A 207 -30.86 -1.07 1.30
C VAL A 207 -31.25 -2.54 1.47
N ALA A 208 -32.52 -2.89 1.23
CA ALA A 208 -33.01 -4.24 1.51
C ALA A 208 -32.72 -5.25 0.39
N CYS A 209 -32.92 -4.87 -0.88
CA CYS A 209 -32.79 -5.80 -2.01
C CYS A 209 -31.60 -5.54 -2.94
N ASN A 210 -30.79 -4.51 -2.68
CA ASN A 210 -29.65 -4.10 -3.51
C ASN A 210 -29.97 -3.74 -4.97
N GLU A 211 -31.26 -3.61 -5.34
CA GLU A 211 -31.67 -3.16 -6.67
C GLU A 211 -31.15 -1.75 -6.94
N LYS A 212 -30.60 -1.55 -8.14
CA LYS A 212 -29.99 -0.29 -8.56
C LYS A 212 -30.90 0.45 -9.53
N PHE A 213 -31.17 1.71 -9.22
CA PHE A 213 -32.00 2.58 -10.03
C PHE A 213 -31.16 3.72 -10.60
N ARG A 214 -31.30 3.99 -11.90
CA ARG A 214 -30.69 5.17 -12.53
C ARG A 214 -31.34 6.48 -12.04
N ARG A 215 -32.64 6.45 -11.72
CA ARG A 215 -33.40 7.56 -11.17
C ARG A 215 -34.25 7.06 -10.01
N PRO A 216 -34.42 7.82 -8.92
CA PRO A 216 -35.28 7.40 -7.83
C PRO A 216 -36.74 7.34 -8.31
N PRO A 217 -37.48 6.25 -8.00
CA PRO A 217 -38.91 6.18 -8.27
C PRO A 217 -39.65 7.34 -7.60
N LEU A 218 -40.67 7.89 -8.27
CA LEU A 218 -41.47 9.01 -7.75
C LEU A 218 -42.17 8.69 -6.41
N LYS A 219 -42.42 7.41 -6.13
CA LYS A 219 -42.96 6.95 -4.83
C LYS A 219 -41.97 7.06 -3.67
N GLY A 220 -40.69 7.35 -3.93
CA GLY A 220 -39.62 7.43 -2.92
C GLY A 220 -39.11 6.08 -2.39
N ASN A 221 -39.86 4.99 -2.61
CA ASN A 221 -39.52 3.64 -2.17
C ASN A 221 -39.09 2.72 -3.32
N CYS A 222 -38.38 1.65 -2.98
CA CYS A 222 -38.01 0.61 -3.94
C CYS A 222 -39.24 -0.05 -4.57
N SER A 223 -39.27 -0.15 -5.90
CA SER A 223 -40.36 -0.79 -6.64
C SER A 223 -40.52 -2.28 -6.34
N LYS A 224 -39.48 -2.96 -5.86
CA LYS A 224 -39.44 -4.42 -5.66
C LYS A 224 -39.75 -4.85 -4.23
N CYS A 225 -39.20 -4.16 -3.23
CA CYS A 225 -39.29 -4.56 -1.81
C CYS A 225 -39.83 -3.45 -0.90
N ASN A 226 -40.25 -2.31 -1.45
CA ASN A 226 -40.72 -1.14 -0.70
C ASN A 226 -39.70 -0.57 0.31
N GLY A 227 -38.43 -0.99 0.24
CA GLY A 227 -37.35 -0.52 1.10
C GLY A 227 -36.84 0.87 0.74
N LYS A 228 -36.12 1.49 1.68
CA LYS A 228 -35.51 2.82 1.52
C LYS A 228 -34.45 2.81 0.42
N ILE A 229 -34.46 3.86 -0.40
CA ILE A 229 -33.47 4.12 -1.43
C ILE A 229 -32.45 5.12 -0.89
N ILE A 230 -31.17 4.83 -1.09
CA ILE A 230 -30.07 5.68 -0.66
C ILE A 230 -29.19 6.06 -1.85
N PHE A 231 -28.50 7.19 -1.71
CA PHE A 231 -27.40 7.58 -2.59
C PHE A 231 -26.27 6.55 -2.51
N THR A 232 -25.58 6.32 -3.62
CA THR A 232 -24.38 5.48 -3.64
C THR A 232 -23.15 6.26 -3.20
N ILE A 233 -23.15 7.57 -3.42
CA ILE A 233 -22.12 8.50 -2.97
C ILE A 233 -22.81 9.54 -2.08
N SER A 234 -22.40 9.60 -0.82
CA SER A 234 -22.87 10.60 0.13
C SER A 234 -22.13 11.93 -0.04
N GLU A 235 -22.79 13.04 0.28
CA GLU A 235 -22.20 14.38 0.36
C GLU A 235 -20.90 14.41 1.19
N GLY A 236 -20.87 13.76 2.35
CA GLY A 236 -19.69 13.70 3.21
C GLY A 236 -18.45 13.08 2.54
N SER A 237 -18.63 12.24 1.51
CA SER A 237 -17.51 11.69 0.73
C SER A 237 -16.89 12.74 -0.21
N VAL A 238 -17.65 13.74 -0.63
CA VAL A 238 -17.18 14.84 -1.48
C VAL A 238 -16.45 15.89 -0.64
N ILE A 239 -17.00 16.21 0.55
CA ILE A 239 -16.48 17.28 1.42
C ILE A 239 -15.26 16.86 2.24
N LYS A 240 -15.07 15.55 2.45
CA LYS A 240 -14.04 14.95 3.33
C LYS A 240 -12.65 15.61 3.29
N TYR A 241 -12.18 16.03 2.11
CA TYR A 241 -10.84 16.59 1.92
C TYR A 241 -10.81 18.10 1.67
N LEU A 242 -11.96 18.77 1.58
CA LEU A 242 -12.03 20.19 1.24
C LEU A 242 -11.37 21.05 2.32
N ASP A 243 -11.83 20.95 3.57
CA ASP A 243 -11.30 21.76 4.67
C ASP A 243 -9.82 21.49 4.96
N PRO A 244 -9.35 20.21 5.00
CA PRO A 244 -7.92 19.94 5.10
C PRO A 244 -7.11 20.57 3.96
N SER A 245 -7.62 20.56 2.73
CA SER A 245 -6.92 21.14 1.57
C SER A 245 -6.78 22.65 1.71
N LEU A 246 -7.84 23.35 2.12
CA LEU A 246 -7.82 24.79 2.34
C LEU A 246 -6.84 25.18 3.46
N SER A 247 -6.90 24.46 4.59
CA SER A 247 -5.99 24.72 5.72
C SER A 247 -4.52 24.54 5.35
N LEU A 248 -4.20 23.57 4.48
CA LEU A 248 -2.84 23.34 3.99
C LEU A 248 -2.41 24.42 2.99
N ALA A 249 -3.32 24.83 2.10
CA ALA A 249 -3.03 25.86 1.11
C ALA A 249 -2.72 27.21 1.76
N GLU A 250 -3.46 27.57 2.81
CA GLU A 250 -3.23 28.78 3.61
C GLU A 250 -1.92 28.69 4.40
N LYS A 251 -1.69 27.58 5.12
CA LYS A 251 -0.51 27.41 5.97
C LYS A 251 0.80 27.45 5.18
N TYR A 252 0.84 26.81 4.01
CA TYR A 252 2.07 26.67 3.22
C TYR A 252 2.18 27.67 2.06
N GLN A 253 1.29 28.66 1.96
CA GLN A 253 1.32 29.72 0.94
C GLN A 253 1.54 29.16 -0.47
N LEU A 254 0.65 28.25 -0.87
CA LEU A 254 0.72 27.57 -2.16
C LEU A 254 0.45 28.53 -3.34
N PRO A 255 0.81 28.14 -4.57
CA PRO A 255 0.61 29.00 -5.75
C PRO A 255 -0.85 29.41 -5.90
N ALA A 256 -1.08 30.68 -6.29
CA ALA A 256 -2.41 31.26 -6.42
C ALA A 256 -3.38 30.43 -7.26
N TYR A 257 -2.87 29.76 -8.31
CA TYR A 257 -3.66 28.85 -9.13
C TYR A 257 -4.32 27.71 -8.33
N LEU A 258 -3.58 27.08 -7.42
CA LEU A 258 -4.12 25.98 -6.61
C LEU A 258 -5.15 26.49 -5.60
N VAL A 259 -4.86 27.62 -4.96
CA VAL A 259 -5.80 28.28 -4.04
C VAL A 259 -7.12 28.59 -4.75
N GLN A 260 -7.05 29.26 -5.91
CA GLN A 260 -8.22 29.55 -6.74
C GLN A 260 -8.96 28.29 -7.18
N THR A 261 -8.24 27.20 -7.50
CA THR A 261 -8.90 25.95 -7.90
C THR A 261 -9.63 25.29 -6.74
N LEU A 262 -9.10 25.38 -5.52
CA LEU A 262 -9.78 24.92 -4.31
C LEU A 262 -11.01 25.80 -4.01
N ASP A 263 -10.90 27.12 -4.16
CA ASP A 263 -12.03 28.03 -3.98
C ASP A 263 -13.15 27.76 -4.99
N LEU A 264 -12.82 27.53 -6.26
CA LEU A 264 -13.79 27.12 -7.28
C LEU A 264 -14.44 25.78 -6.93
N ALA A 265 -13.68 24.81 -6.41
CA ALA A 265 -14.22 23.53 -5.97
C ALA A 265 -15.18 23.71 -4.77
N LYS A 266 -14.82 24.56 -3.80
CA LYS A 266 -15.66 24.93 -2.66
C LYS A 266 -16.97 25.56 -3.12
N GLN A 267 -16.90 26.58 -3.99
CA GLN A 267 -18.09 27.23 -4.54
C GLN A 267 -19.00 26.23 -5.28
N MET A 268 -18.41 25.32 -6.05
CA MET A 268 -19.18 24.30 -6.76
C MET A 268 -19.88 23.32 -5.80
N ILE A 269 -19.25 22.96 -4.69
CA ILE A 269 -19.85 22.14 -3.64
C ILE A 269 -21.00 22.91 -2.97
N GLU A 270 -20.77 24.16 -2.55
CA GLU A 270 -21.80 25.01 -1.93
C GLU A 270 -23.00 25.24 -2.85
N LEU A 271 -22.79 25.36 -4.16
CA LEU A 271 -23.88 25.47 -5.13
C LEU A 271 -24.71 24.19 -5.27
N ASN A 272 -24.09 23.01 -5.16
CA ASN A 272 -24.78 21.72 -5.32
C ASN A 272 -25.51 21.28 -4.05
N PHE A 273 -24.91 21.47 -2.89
CA PHE A 273 -25.43 21.00 -1.61
C PHE A 273 -26.17 22.10 -0.82
N GLY A 274 -26.00 23.36 -1.23
CA GLY A 274 -26.39 24.51 -0.44
C GLY A 274 -25.31 24.86 0.58
N LYS A 275 -25.40 26.06 1.16
CA LYS A 275 -24.69 26.36 2.40
C LYS A 275 -25.38 25.61 3.53
N ASP A 276 -24.62 25.20 4.55
CA ASP A 276 -25.21 24.72 5.81
C ASP A 276 -26.33 25.67 6.21
N LYS A 277 -27.52 25.12 6.51
CA LYS A 277 -28.60 25.92 7.09
C LYS A 277 -27.99 26.66 8.27
N GLU A 278 -28.06 27.99 8.27
CA GLU A 278 -27.58 28.82 9.37
C GLU A 278 -28.06 28.20 10.68
N LYS A 279 -27.17 27.51 11.38
CA LYS A 279 -27.47 27.02 12.72
C LYS A 279 -27.50 28.29 13.56
N GLN A 280 -28.64 28.55 14.18
CA GLN A 280 -28.77 29.63 15.14
C GLN A 280 -27.69 29.43 16.22
N GLU A 281 -26.62 30.22 16.14
CA GLU A 281 -25.58 30.23 17.15
C GLU A 281 -26.02 31.16 18.29
N GLY A 282 -25.79 30.74 19.53
CA GLY A 282 -26.06 31.60 20.68
C GLY A 282 -25.11 32.80 20.70
N LEU A 283 -25.62 33.96 21.11
CA LEU A 283 -24.84 35.21 21.27
C LEU A 283 -23.55 35.04 22.08
N GLY A 284 -23.49 34.05 22.98
CA GLY A 284 -22.29 33.74 23.77
C GLY A 284 -21.08 33.34 22.93
N LYS A 285 -21.26 32.80 21.72
CA LYS A 285 -20.17 32.39 20.82
C LYS A 285 -19.48 33.57 20.12
N TRP A 286 -20.14 34.74 20.11
CA TRP A 286 -19.61 36.01 19.58
C TRP A 286 -18.97 36.87 20.67
N PHE A 287 -19.25 36.59 21.95
CA PHE A 287 -18.76 37.35 23.10
C PHE A 287 -17.93 36.50 24.09
N GLY A 288 -17.41 35.34 23.66
CA GLY A 288 -16.56 34.46 24.47
C GLY A 288 -15.94 33.33 23.68
#